data_AF-A0A1I7G6A1-F1
#
_entry.id   AF-A0A1I7G6A1-F1
#
_cell.length_a   1.000
_cell.length_b   1.000
_cell.length_c   1.000
_cell.angle_alpha   90.00
_cell.angle_beta   90.00
_cell.angle_gamma   90.00
#
_symmetry.space_group_name_H-M   'P 1'
#
loop_
_entity.id
_entity.type
_entity.pdbx_description
1 polymer ?
#
loop_
_entity_poly.entity_id
_entity_poly.type
_entity_poly.pdbx_seq_one_letter_code
_entity_poly.pdbx_strand_id
1 'polypeptide(L)'
;MLSTTCSECIRRCDDFCLSRVSIFKNLEGDQKVDVLKKIDHRQYKKGDVIFNEGDNSKTLYFMSSGKIKLYKYTTDGKEQIINVLSDGEFFGEFSILKNTNYRVNARAITDCKICTLTSNEIRDIIAKKPEVSISIMESLAERLSEAESLARSLATNDVEARLAYLLTSLINKYGVDKKDGIEITLPINREDMANYIGVTRETISRKLKKFEHEDIIKIVGNKKIIVLNREFFYDYI
;
A
#
# COMPACT_ATOMS: atom_id res chain seq x y z
N MET A 1 -31.10 7.60 -9.52
CA MET A 1 -31.17 6.87 -10.80
C MET A 1 -30.03 7.34 -11.69
N LEU A 2 -29.05 6.47 -11.89
CA LEU A 2 -28.24 6.29 -13.11
C LEU A 2 -27.30 5.11 -12.79
N SER A 3 -27.93 3.94 -12.63
CA SER A 3 -27.25 2.66 -12.65
C SER A 3 -27.17 2.25 -14.12
N THR A 4 -26.01 2.43 -14.72
CA THR A 4 -25.68 1.82 -16.01
C THR A 4 -24.63 0.75 -15.75
N THR A 5 -25.08 -0.40 -15.24
CA THR A 5 -24.29 -1.62 -15.14
C THR A 5 -24.30 -2.33 -16.49
N CYS A 6 -23.23 -2.16 -17.26
CA CYS A 6 -22.97 -3.00 -18.43
C CYS A 6 -22.41 -4.35 -17.96
N SER A 7 -23.06 -5.45 -18.33
CA SER A 7 -22.68 -6.83 -17.99
C SER A 7 -21.31 -7.24 -18.54
N GLU A 8 -20.81 -6.59 -19.59
CA GLU A 8 -19.43 -6.77 -20.08
C GLU A 8 -18.38 -6.06 -19.20
N CYS A 9 -18.75 -5.00 -18.48
CA CYS A 9 -17.84 -4.36 -17.52
C CYS A 9 -17.59 -5.24 -16.28
N ILE A 10 -18.58 -6.04 -15.87
CA ILE A 10 -18.48 -6.95 -14.72
C ILE A 10 -17.42 -8.03 -15.00
N ARG A 11 -17.49 -8.71 -16.16
CA ARG A 11 -16.49 -9.73 -16.55
C ARG A 11 -15.05 -9.19 -16.65
N ARG A 12 -14.88 -7.92 -17.07
CA ARG A 12 -13.56 -7.27 -17.19
C ARG A 12 -13.01 -6.78 -15.84
N CYS A 13 -13.87 -6.40 -14.90
CA CYS A 13 -13.49 -5.98 -13.55
C CYS A 13 -13.18 -7.16 -12.63
N ASP A 14 -13.92 -8.26 -12.79
CA ASP A 14 -13.79 -9.49 -12.02
C ASP A 14 -12.45 -10.19 -12.24
N ASP A 15 -12.03 -10.35 -13.50
CA ASP A 15 -10.75 -10.94 -13.85
C ASP A 15 -9.56 -10.09 -13.34
N PHE A 16 -9.74 -8.78 -13.26
CA PHE A 16 -8.70 -7.85 -12.79
C PHE A 16 -8.47 -7.94 -11.27
N CYS A 17 -9.50 -8.22 -10.47
CA CYS A 17 -9.35 -8.34 -9.01
C CYS A 17 -8.77 -9.67 -8.57
N LEU A 18 -9.14 -10.80 -9.19
CA LEU A 18 -8.59 -12.10 -8.78
C LEU A 18 -7.22 -12.43 -9.39
N SER A 19 -6.85 -11.82 -10.52
CA SER A 19 -5.53 -12.05 -11.12
C SER A 19 -4.40 -11.27 -10.43
N ARG A 20 -4.72 -10.12 -9.82
CA ARG A 20 -3.70 -9.22 -9.24
C ARG A 20 -3.52 -9.36 -7.74
N VAL A 21 -4.51 -9.85 -7.02
CA VAL A 21 -4.47 -9.90 -5.54
C VAL A 21 -3.65 -11.09 -5.07
N SER A 22 -2.63 -10.82 -4.26
CA SER A 22 -1.66 -11.81 -3.80
C SER A 22 -2.30 -13.01 -3.10
N ILE A 23 -3.36 -12.79 -2.32
CA ILE A 23 -4.02 -13.84 -1.53
C ILE A 23 -4.83 -14.86 -2.36
N PHE A 24 -5.11 -14.54 -3.63
CA PHE A 24 -5.86 -15.41 -4.54
C PHE A 24 -4.98 -16.00 -5.67
N LYS A 25 -3.66 -15.74 -5.62
CA LYS A 25 -2.68 -16.23 -6.59
C LYS A 25 -2.78 -17.75 -6.79
N ASN A 26 -2.97 -18.48 -5.70
CA ASN A 26 -2.95 -19.95 -5.68
C ASN A 26 -4.33 -20.58 -5.94
N LEU A 27 -5.35 -19.79 -6.31
CA LEU A 27 -6.66 -20.32 -6.68
C LEU A 27 -6.72 -20.63 -8.18
N GLU A 28 -7.29 -21.79 -8.54
CA GLU A 28 -7.39 -22.24 -9.93
C GLU A 28 -8.84 -22.47 -10.38
N GLY A 29 -9.11 -22.24 -11.68
CA GLY A 29 -10.37 -22.59 -12.35
C GLY A 29 -11.64 -22.15 -11.61
N ASP A 30 -12.52 -23.10 -11.32
CA ASP A 30 -13.82 -22.90 -10.67
C ASP A 30 -13.70 -22.26 -9.27
N GLN A 31 -12.54 -22.42 -8.61
CA GLN A 31 -12.32 -21.82 -7.30
C GLN A 31 -12.31 -20.29 -7.38
N LYS A 32 -11.84 -19.70 -8.48
CA LYS A 32 -11.89 -18.24 -8.66
C LYS A 32 -13.32 -17.76 -8.87
N VAL A 33 -14.11 -18.49 -9.66
CA VAL A 33 -15.50 -18.13 -10.00
C VAL A 33 -16.38 -17.99 -8.75
N ASP A 34 -16.23 -18.87 -7.77
CA ASP A 34 -17.00 -18.78 -6.52
C ASP A 34 -16.66 -17.56 -5.66
N VAL A 35 -15.39 -17.12 -5.72
CA VAL A 35 -14.95 -15.91 -5.02
C VAL A 35 -15.48 -14.67 -5.75
N LEU A 36 -15.45 -14.65 -7.09
CA LEU A 36 -15.96 -13.53 -7.89
C LEU A 36 -17.39 -13.16 -7.56
N LYS A 37 -18.26 -14.16 -7.37
CA LYS A 37 -19.68 -13.94 -7.07
C LYS A 37 -19.92 -13.22 -5.74
N LYS A 38 -18.92 -13.15 -4.86
CA LYS A 38 -18.99 -12.50 -3.55
C LYS A 38 -18.28 -11.14 -3.50
N ILE A 39 -17.50 -10.81 -4.53
CA ILE A 39 -16.71 -9.57 -4.55
C ILE A 39 -17.61 -8.39 -4.92
N ASP A 40 -17.59 -7.37 -4.06
CA ASP A 40 -18.14 -6.05 -4.36
C ASP A 40 -17.04 -5.11 -4.87
N HIS A 41 -17.39 -4.21 -5.78
CA HIS A 41 -16.45 -3.25 -6.38
C HIS A 41 -16.74 -1.83 -5.89
N ARG A 42 -15.69 -1.13 -5.46
CA ARG A 42 -15.75 0.27 -5.01
C ARG A 42 -14.72 1.12 -5.74
N GLN A 43 -15.07 2.37 -5.96
CA GLN A 43 -14.17 3.37 -6.53
C GLN A 43 -14.02 4.54 -5.58
N TYR A 44 -12.80 5.01 -5.43
CA TYR A 44 -12.45 6.14 -4.58
C TYR A 44 -11.63 7.13 -5.39
N LYS A 45 -11.92 8.42 -5.25
CA LYS A 45 -11.10 9.49 -5.81
C LYS A 45 -9.94 9.80 -4.88
N LYS A 46 -8.88 10.37 -5.46
CA LYS A 46 -7.77 10.89 -4.65
C LYS A 46 -8.30 11.82 -3.55
N GLY A 47 -7.95 11.51 -2.30
CA GLY A 47 -8.36 12.25 -1.11
C GLY A 47 -9.49 11.61 -0.33
N ASP A 48 -10.26 10.71 -0.95
CA ASP A 48 -11.39 10.05 -0.29
C ASP A 48 -10.92 9.18 0.88
N VAL A 49 -11.66 9.27 1.99
CA VAL A 49 -11.49 8.40 3.14
C VAL A 49 -12.23 7.10 2.87
N ILE A 50 -11.55 5.97 3.06
CA ILE A 50 -12.10 4.63 2.88
C ILE A 50 -12.75 4.16 4.18
N PHE A 51 -12.07 4.36 5.30
CA PHE A 51 -12.58 4.19 6.67
C PHE A 51 -11.70 4.98 7.64
N ASN A 52 -12.24 5.28 8.82
CA ASN A 52 -11.52 5.90 9.92
C ASN A 52 -11.16 4.89 11.01
N GLU A 53 -10.14 5.23 11.80
CA GLU A 53 -9.87 4.54 13.06
C GLU A 53 -11.10 4.63 13.97
N GLY A 54 -11.48 3.51 14.58
CA GLY A 54 -12.66 3.42 15.43
C GLY A 54 -13.94 2.99 14.70
N ASP A 55 -14.00 3.08 13.36
CA ASP A 55 -15.12 2.56 12.58
C ASP A 55 -15.20 1.02 12.69
N ASN A 56 -16.39 0.45 12.52
CA ASN A 56 -16.60 -1.00 12.65
C ASN A 56 -15.92 -1.77 11.50
N SER A 57 -15.02 -2.69 11.82
CA SER A 57 -14.24 -3.45 10.84
C SER A 57 -14.95 -4.73 10.44
N LYS A 58 -15.70 -4.67 9.33
CA LYS A 58 -16.46 -5.81 8.77
C LYS A 58 -16.08 -6.18 7.33
N THR A 59 -15.10 -5.48 6.78
CA THR A 59 -14.77 -5.55 5.35
C THR A 59 -13.28 -5.71 5.17
N LEU A 60 -12.91 -6.70 4.37
CA LEU A 60 -11.59 -6.89 3.79
C LEU A 60 -11.57 -6.23 2.42
N TYR A 61 -10.51 -5.47 2.15
CA TYR A 61 -10.35 -4.69 0.93
C TYR A 61 -9.16 -5.21 0.13
N PHE A 62 -9.26 -5.12 -1.19
CA PHE A 62 -8.25 -5.55 -2.14
C PHE A 62 -7.98 -4.46 -3.16
N MET A 63 -6.73 -4.05 -3.29
CA MET A 63 -6.32 -3.02 -4.23
C MET A 63 -6.29 -3.60 -5.65
N SER A 64 -7.28 -3.23 -6.47
CA SER A 64 -7.30 -3.58 -7.89
C SER A 64 -6.38 -2.66 -8.68
N SER A 65 -6.48 -1.35 -8.42
CA SER A 65 -5.57 -0.35 -8.95
C SER A 65 -5.58 0.90 -8.08
N GLY A 66 -4.45 1.61 -8.07
CA GLY A 66 -4.28 2.85 -7.33
C GLY A 66 -3.49 2.65 -6.05
N LYS A 67 -3.46 3.67 -5.21
CA LYS A 67 -2.66 3.67 -3.99
C LYS A 67 -3.42 4.30 -2.84
N ILE A 68 -3.27 3.71 -1.67
CA ILE A 68 -3.84 4.22 -0.41
C ILE A 68 -2.75 4.34 0.64
N LYS A 69 -2.94 5.24 1.59
CA LYS A 69 -2.12 5.28 2.81
C LYS A 69 -2.93 4.80 4.01
N LEU A 70 -2.29 4.01 4.86
CA LEU A 70 -2.75 3.67 6.19
C LEU A 70 -2.02 4.55 7.20
N TYR A 71 -2.74 5.24 8.07
CA TYR A 71 -2.14 6.22 8.97
C TYR A 71 -2.87 6.35 10.30
N LYS A 72 -2.16 6.90 11.29
CA LYS A 72 -2.70 7.27 12.59
C LYS A 72 -2.42 8.73 12.89
N TYR A 73 -3.11 9.27 13.88
CA TYR A 73 -2.73 10.54 14.48
C TYR A 73 -1.98 10.30 15.78
N THR A 74 -0.88 11.02 15.98
CA THR A 74 -0.18 11.11 17.27
C THR A 74 -1.04 11.87 18.28
N THR A 75 -0.63 11.85 19.55
CA THR A 75 -1.35 12.58 20.62
C THR A 75 -1.38 14.09 20.40
N ASP A 76 -0.38 14.65 19.71
CA ASP A 76 -0.32 16.05 19.28
C ASP A 76 -0.99 16.30 17.92
N GLY A 77 -1.71 15.31 17.37
CA GLY A 77 -2.53 15.45 16.17
C GLY A 77 -1.76 15.38 14.85
N LYS A 78 -0.46 15.02 14.86
CA LYS A 78 0.32 14.83 13.64
C LYS A 78 -0.03 13.51 12.98
N GLU A 79 -0.10 13.52 11.66
CA GLU A 79 -0.31 12.31 10.89
C GLU A 79 0.99 11.48 10.87
N GLN A 80 0.89 10.20 11.20
CA GLN A 80 1.95 9.20 11.06
C GLN A 80 1.49 8.13 10.08
N ILE A 81 2.15 8.04 8.92
CA ILE A 81 1.88 6.98 7.95
C ILE A 81 2.50 5.69 8.48
N ILE A 82 1.69 4.62 8.47
CA ILE A 82 2.07 3.27 8.89
C ILE A 82 2.48 2.44 7.68
N ASN A 83 1.73 2.56 6.57
CA ASN A 83 2.04 1.86 5.32
C ASN A 83 1.41 2.57 4.11
N VAL A 84 1.95 2.35 2.91
CA VAL A 84 1.39 2.74 1.62
C VAL A 84 1.16 1.49 0.78
N LEU A 85 -0.11 1.23 0.50
CA LEU A 85 -0.56 0.06 -0.24
C LEU A 85 -0.85 0.42 -1.70
N SER A 86 -0.63 -0.54 -2.57
CA SER A 86 -0.66 -0.48 -4.03
C SER A 86 -1.38 -1.69 -4.62
N ASP A 87 -1.51 -1.70 -5.95
CA ASP A 87 -2.10 -2.79 -6.73
C ASP A 87 -1.67 -4.18 -6.24
N GLY A 88 -2.65 -5.06 -6.00
CA GLY A 88 -2.45 -6.44 -5.58
C GLY A 88 -2.38 -6.67 -4.08
N GLU A 89 -2.26 -5.61 -3.27
CA GLU A 89 -2.25 -5.69 -1.82
C GLU A 89 -3.66 -5.65 -1.21
N PHE A 90 -3.83 -6.21 -0.01
CA PHE A 90 -5.11 -6.18 0.72
C PHE A 90 -5.01 -5.40 2.04
N PHE A 91 -6.13 -5.02 2.65
CA PHE A 91 -6.14 -4.35 3.96
C PHE A 91 -7.48 -4.48 4.65
N GLY A 92 -7.51 -4.19 5.95
CA GLY A 92 -8.68 -4.46 6.78
C GLY A 92 -8.72 -5.89 7.32
N GLU A 93 -7.59 -6.57 7.31
CA GLU A 93 -7.34 -7.94 7.77
C GLU A 93 -7.78 -8.20 9.21
N PHE A 94 -7.78 -7.17 10.06
CA PHE A 94 -8.28 -7.30 11.43
C PHE A 94 -9.75 -7.71 11.47
N SER A 95 -10.54 -7.33 10.46
CA SER A 95 -11.94 -7.76 10.30
C SER A 95 -12.08 -9.28 10.12
N ILE A 96 -11.04 -9.96 9.64
CA ILE A 96 -11.03 -11.42 9.44
C ILE A 96 -10.97 -12.11 10.79
N LEU A 97 -10.04 -11.67 11.66
CA LEU A 97 -9.68 -12.35 12.90
C LEU A 97 -10.70 -12.13 14.02
N LYS A 98 -11.19 -10.90 14.20
CA LYS A 98 -12.21 -10.55 15.19
C LYS A 98 -13.10 -9.43 14.64
N ASN A 99 -14.36 -9.43 15.05
CA ASN A 99 -15.22 -8.26 14.85
C ASN A 99 -14.75 -7.15 15.81
N THR A 100 -13.80 -6.35 15.37
CA THR A 100 -13.28 -5.19 16.11
C THR A 100 -13.44 -3.92 15.29
N ASN A 101 -13.03 -2.78 15.84
CA ASN A 101 -12.93 -1.54 15.07
C ASN A 101 -11.63 -1.48 14.26
N TYR A 102 -11.61 -0.67 13.20
CA TYR A 102 -10.38 -0.37 12.48
C TYR A 102 -9.38 0.31 13.42
N ARG A 103 -8.12 -0.14 13.33
CA ARG A 103 -7.01 0.32 14.19
C ARG A 103 -6.24 1.51 13.62
N VAL A 104 -6.53 1.88 12.38
CA VAL A 104 -5.88 2.91 11.57
C VAL A 104 -6.92 3.57 10.68
N ASN A 105 -6.57 4.71 10.11
CA ASN A 105 -7.33 5.37 9.04
C ASN A 105 -6.82 4.90 7.69
N ALA A 106 -7.68 4.91 6.67
CA ALA A 106 -7.32 4.61 5.29
C ALA A 106 -7.81 5.73 4.36
N ARG A 107 -6.90 6.28 3.54
CA ARG A 107 -7.21 7.32 2.55
C ARG A 107 -6.58 7.03 1.20
N ALA A 108 -7.34 7.28 0.13
CA ALA A 108 -6.85 7.20 -1.24
C ALA A 108 -5.87 8.34 -1.56
N ILE A 109 -4.66 8.00 -2.02
CA ILE A 109 -3.64 8.99 -2.45
C ILE A 109 -3.57 9.14 -3.97
N THR A 110 -4.20 8.22 -4.70
CA THR A 110 -4.57 8.33 -6.12
C THR A 110 -6.04 7.95 -6.29
N ASP A 111 -6.58 8.08 -7.50
CA ASP A 111 -7.83 7.38 -7.83
C ASP A 111 -7.60 5.87 -7.65
N CYS A 112 -8.55 5.20 -7.01
CA CYS A 112 -8.46 3.80 -6.61
C CYS A 112 -9.68 3.00 -7.06
N LYS A 113 -9.43 1.77 -7.49
CA LYS A 113 -10.45 0.73 -7.63
C LYS A 113 -10.15 -0.35 -6.60
N ILE A 114 -11.15 -0.68 -5.79
CA ILE A 114 -11.00 -1.55 -4.63
C ILE A 114 -12.08 -2.62 -4.68
N CYS A 115 -11.67 -3.86 -4.55
CA CYS A 115 -12.58 -4.99 -4.38
C CYS A 115 -12.78 -5.26 -2.88
N THR A 116 -13.97 -5.69 -2.48
CA THR A 116 -14.31 -5.90 -1.07
C THR A 116 -14.97 -7.24 -0.83
N LEU A 117 -14.65 -7.86 0.30
CA LEU A 117 -15.33 -9.02 0.85
C LEU A 117 -15.73 -8.72 2.29
N THR A 118 -16.91 -9.18 2.71
CA THR A 118 -17.27 -9.14 4.13
C THR A 118 -16.44 -10.14 4.94
N SER A 119 -16.31 -9.89 6.25
CA SER A 119 -15.64 -10.81 7.18
C SER A 119 -16.19 -12.24 7.11
N ASN A 120 -17.49 -12.40 6.90
CA ASN A 120 -18.11 -13.72 6.81
C ASN A 120 -17.73 -14.41 5.49
N GLU A 121 -17.76 -13.69 4.38
CA GLU A 121 -17.42 -14.25 3.07
C GLU A 121 -15.97 -14.72 3.00
N ILE A 122 -15.02 -13.93 3.53
CA ILE A 122 -13.62 -14.36 3.54
C ILE A 122 -13.39 -15.55 4.49
N ARG A 123 -14.08 -15.61 5.63
CA ARG A 123 -14.01 -16.79 6.52
C ARG A 123 -14.57 -18.04 5.84
N ASP A 124 -15.68 -17.92 5.13
CA ASP A 124 -16.24 -19.02 4.34
C ASP A 124 -15.30 -19.49 3.23
N ILE A 125 -14.60 -18.55 2.58
CA ILE A 125 -13.59 -18.86 1.56
C ILE A 125 -12.42 -19.61 2.19
N ILE A 126 -11.88 -19.11 3.31
CA ILE A 126 -10.76 -19.74 4.03
C ILE A 126 -11.13 -21.16 4.47
N ALA A 127 -12.34 -21.36 5.00
CA ALA A 127 -12.80 -22.68 5.44
C ALA A 127 -12.89 -23.70 4.30
N LYS A 128 -13.19 -23.24 3.08
CA LYS A 128 -13.28 -24.10 1.89
C LYS A 128 -11.95 -24.24 1.14
N LYS A 129 -11.04 -23.27 1.29
CA LYS A 129 -9.79 -23.12 0.53
C LYS A 129 -8.67 -22.67 1.47
N PRO A 130 -8.10 -23.60 2.26
CA PRO A 130 -7.05 -23.29 3.24
C PRO A 130 -5.82 -22.63 2.63
N GLU A 131 -5.55 -22.80 1.34
CA GLU A 131 -4.43 -22.19 0.62
C GLU A 131 -4.48 -20.65 0.70
N VAL A 132 -5.69 -20.08 0.73
CA VAL A 132 -5.90 -18.63 0.92
C VAL A 132 -5.37 -18.16 2.27
N SER A 133 -5.48 -18.99 3.32
CA SER A 133 -4.96 -18.64 4.65
C SER A 133 -3.43 -18.59 4.66
N ILE A 134 -2.76 -19.47 3.93
CA ILE A 134 -1.30 -19.48 3.80
C ILE A 134 -0.85 -18.20 3.10
N SER A 135 -1.47 -17.83 1.98
CA SER A 135 -1.11 -16.60 1.26
C SER A 135 -1.40 -15.32 2.08
N ILE A 136 -2.45 -15.33 2.92
CA ILE A 136 -2.67 -14.24 3.89
C ILE A 136 -1.53 -14.20 4.91
N MET A 137 -1.14 -15.34 5.49
CA MET A 137 -0.06 -15.41 6.49
C MET A 137 1.29 -14.96 5.91
N GLU A 138 1.63 -15.39 4.69
CA GLU A 138 2.85 -14.96 3.98
C GLU A 138 2.89 -13.43 3.83
N SER A 139 1.79 -12.83 3.37
CA SER A 139 1.70 -11.37 3.21
C SER A 139 1.73 -10.61 4.54
N LEU A 140 1.14 -11.17 5.60
CA LEU A 140 1.22 -10.57 6.94
C LEU A 140 2.63 -10.68 7.53
N ALA A 141 3.37 -11.76 7.26
CA ALA A 141 4.75 -11.91 7.69
C ALA A 141 5.68 -10.90 6.99
N GLU A 142 5.49 -10.68 5.69
CA GLU A 142 6.21 -9.65 4.93
C GLU A 142 5.95 -8.25 5.51
N ARG A 143 4.69 -7.91 5.78
CA ARG A 143 4.32 -6.62 6.41
C ARG A 143 4.88 -6.45 7.82
N LEU A 144 4.95 -7.53 8.59
CA LEU A 144 5.56 -7.50 9.91
C LEU A 144 7.05 -7.18 9.80
N SER A 145 7.76 -7.81 8.87
CA SER A 145 9.17 -7.53 8.60
C SER A 145 9.42 -6.08 8.15
N GLU A 146 8.55 -5.55 7.28
CA GLU A 146 8.58 -4.12 6.90
C GLU A 146 8.36 -3.20 8.12
N ALA A 147 7.40 -3.52 8.98
CA ALA A 147 7.10 -2.73 10.17
C ALA A 147 8.24 -2.76 11.19
N GLU A 148 8.89 -3.91 11.40
CA GLU A 148 10.08 -4.06 12.25
C GLU A 148 11.26 -3.25 11.70
N SER A 149 11.47 -3.29 10.38
CA SER A 149 12.52 -2.52 9.71
C SER A 149 12.27 -1.02 9.80
N LEU A 150 11.02 -0.57 9.65
CA LEU A 150 10.63 0.81 9.87
C LEU A 150 10.82 1.21 11.34
N ALA A 151 10.43 0.38 12.31
CA ALA A 151 10.62 0.66 13.72
C ALA A 151 12.12 0.82 14.08
N ARG A 152 12.98 -0.05 13.55
CA ARG A 152 14.44 0.07 13.66
C ARG A 152 14.95 1.38 13.05
N SER A 153 14.45 1.75 11.87
CA SER A 153 14.79 3.00 11.20
C SER A 153 14.34 4.23 12.00
N LEU A 154 13.16 4.18 12.63
CA LEU A 154 12.66 5.27 13.46
C LEU A 154 13.41 5.42 14.79
N ALA A 155 14.04 4.34 15.28
CA ALA A 155 14.86 4.36 16.48
C ALA A 155 16.23 5.04 16.29
N THR A 156 16.68 5.28 15.05
CA THR A 156 17.89 6.06 14.80
C THR A 156 17.64 7.57 14.84
N ASN A 157 18.60 8.31 15.39
CA ASN A 157 18.62 9.77 15.31
C ASN A 157 19.00 10.28 13.92
N ASP A 158 19.41 9.41 13.00
CA ASP A 158 19.81 9.76 11.65
C ASP A 158 18.60 9.88 10.69
N VAL A 159 18.36 11.09 10.22
CA VAL A 159 17.30 11.40 9.25
C VAL A 159 17.68 10.97 7.83
N GLU A 160 18.98 10.99 7.48
CA GLU A 160 19.44 10.54 6.17
C GLU A 160 19.26 9.05 6.02
N ALA A 161 19.63 8.28 7.05
CA ALA A 161 19.38 6.85 7.09
C ALA A 161 17.89 6.50 6.95
N ARG A 162 17.02 7.25 7.65
CA ARG A 162 15.56 7.09 7.52
C ARG A 162 15.03 7.40 6.13
N LEU A 163 15.51 8.47 5.51
CA LEU A 163 15.13 8.82 4.14
C LEU A 163 15.65 7.80 3.13
N ALA A 164 16.89 7.33 3.30
CA ALA A 164 17.48 6.30 2.46
C ALA A 164 16.66 5.01 2.54
N TYR A 165 16.32 4.54 3.75
CA TYR A 165 15.43 3.39 3.96
C TYR A 165 14.07 3.54 3.26
N LEU A 166 13.41 4.71 3.41
CA LEU A 166 12.15 4.98 2.71
C LEU A 166 12.33 4.90 1.18
N LEU A 167 13.38 5.52 0.64
CA LEU A 167 13.66 5.48 -0.80
C LEU A 167 13.96 4.05 -1.26
N THR A 168 14.71 3.24 -0.50
CA THR A 168 14.95 1.81 -0.77
C THR A 168 13.64 1.03 -0.87
N SER A 169 12.71 1.22 0.07
CA SER A 169 11.39 0.60 0.00
C SER A 169 10.61 1.02 -1.27
N LEU A 170 10.67 2.30 -1.64
CA LEU A 170 10.03 2.81 -2.86
C LEU A 170 10.71 2.32 -4.15
N ILE A 171 12.04 2.14 -4.15
CA ILE A 171 12.82 1.55 -5.25
C ILE A 171 12.35 0.12 -5.47
N ASN A 172 12.33 -0.69 -4.43
CA ASN A 172 11.97 -2.11 -4.52
C ASN A 172 10.54 -2.31 -5.02
N LYS A 173 9.62 -1.42 -4.61
CA LYS A 173 8.19 -1.55 -4.92
C LYS A 173 7.76 -0.90 -6.24
N TYR A 174 8.42 0.19 -6.65
CA TYR A 174 7.97 1.01 -7.79
C TYR A 174 9.07 1.38 -8.78
N GLY A 175 10.31 0.92 -8.56
CA GLY A 175 11.44 1.21 -9.42
C GLY A 175 11.31 0.52 -10.78
N VAL A 176 11.71 1.25 -11.82
CA VAL A 176 11.79 0.73 -13.19
C VAL A 176 13.19 1.03 -13.72
N ASP A 177 13.92 -0.01 -14.15
CA ASP A 177 15.22 0.16 -14.79
C ASP A 177 15.08 0.96 -16.09
N LYS A 178 15.88 2.03 -16.19
CA LYS A 178 16.04 2.88 -17.37
C LYS A 178 17.52 3.01 -17.71
N LYS A 179 17.82 3.58 -18.88
CA LYS A 179 19.20 3.81 -19.33
C LYS A 179 20.00 4.67 -18.35
N ASP A 180 19.34 5.64 -17.73
CA ASP A 180 19.97 6.66 -16.88
C ASP A 180 19.89 6.35 -15.38
N GLY A 181 19.45 5.15 -14.99
CA GLY A 181 19.26 4.75 -13.59
C GLY A 181 17.92 4.06 -13.32
N ILE A 182 17.53 3.95 -12.06
CA ILE A 182 16.19 3.46 -11.67
C ILE A 182 15.24 4.65 -11.61
N GLU A 183 14.22 4.68 -12.46
CA GLU A 183 13.16 5.69 -12.35
C GLU A 183 12.09 5.21 -11.35
N ILE A 184 11.75 6.09 -10.41
CA ILE A 184 10.64 5.89 -9.47
C ILE A 184 9.61 7.01 -9.70
N THR A 185 8.37 6.62 -9.97
CA THR A 185 7.24 7.54 -9.83
C THR A 185 6.71 7.48 -8.41
N LEU A 186 7.00 8.52 -7.63
CA LEU A 186 6.70 8.60 -6.22
C LEU A 186 5.18 8.51 -5.97
N PRO A 187 4.73 7.54 -5.16
CA PRO A 187 3.32 7.42 -4.81
C PRO A 187 2.87 8.48 -3.82
N ILE A 188 3.83 8.98 -3.03
CA ILE A 188 3.65 9.88 -1.91
C ILE A 188 4.36 11.20 -2.18
N ASN A 189 3.79 12.29 -1.67
CA ASN A 189 4.40 13.61 -1.77
C ASN A 189 5.38 13.87 -0.61
N ARG A 190 6.03 15.04 -0.57
CA ARG A 190 7.02 15.37 0.46
C ARG A 190 6.46 15.44 1.88
N GLU A 191 5.19 15.85 2.03
CA GLU A 191 4.47 15.82 3.31
C GLU A 191 4.24 14.37 3.76
N ASP A 192 3.75 13.53 2.85
CA ASP A 192 3.53 12.12 3.13
C ASP A 192 4.86 11.41 3.50
N MET A 193 5.97 11.72 2.81
CA MET A 193 7.30 11.21 3.18
C MET A 193 7.70 11.65 4.59
N ALA A 194 7.41 12.89 4.96
CA ALA A 194 7.71 13.45 6.27
C ALA A 194 6.90 12.73 7.37
N ASN A 195 5.61 12.54 7.12
CA ASN A 195 4.68 11.78 7.97
C ASN A 195 5.03 10.28 8.02
N TYR A 196 5.77 9.76 7.04
CA TYR A 196 6.21 8.36 7.04
C TYR A 196 7.41 8.15 7.97
N ILE A 197 8.42 9.01 7.89
CA ILE A 197 9.68 8.84 8.66
C ILE A 197 9.79 9.72 9.91
N GLY A 198 8.71 10.42 10.27
CA GLY A 198 8.61 11.19 11.52
C GLY A 198 9.48 12.44 11.53
N VAL A 199 9.51 13.20 10.44
CA VAL A 199 10.24 14.48 10.33
C VAL A 199 9.36 15.56 9.70
N THR A 200 9.88 16.78 9.53
CA THR A 200 9.14 17.85 8.82
C THR A 200 9.34 17.78 7.31
N ARG A 201 8.37 18.31 6.55
CA ARG A 201 8.47 18.42 5.08
C ARG A 201 9.68 19.23 4.61
N GLU A 202 10.05 20.27 5.34
CA GLU A 202 11.24 21.09 5.05
C GLU A 202 12.51 20.25 5.20
N THR A 203 12.55 19.39 6.22
CA THR A 203 13.67 18.48 6.46
C THR A 203 13.80 17.47 5.32
N ILE A 204 12.70 16.86 4.87
CA ILE A 204 12.67 16.00 3.68
C ILE A 204 13.22 16.74 2.47
N SER A 205 12.70 17.94 2.20
CA SER A 205 13.08 18.74 1.03
C SER A 205 14.58 19.08 1.03
N ARG A 206 15.13 19.43 2.20
CA ARG A 206 16.58 19.70 2.37
C ARG A 206 17.43 18.46 2.15
N LYS A 207 17.05 17.31 2.71
CA LYS A 207 17.82 16.06 2.58
C LYS A 207 17.79 15.49 1.16
N LEU A 208 16.66 15.60 0.46
CA LEU A 208 16.59 15.21 -0.94
C LEU A 208 17.45 16.08 -1.85
N LYS A 209 17.50 17.39 -1.60
CA LYS A 209 18.43 18.29 -2.31
C LYS A 209 19.88 17.94 -2.04
N LYS A 210 20.21 17.51 -0.81
CA LYS A 210 21.54 16.99 -0.48
C LYS A 210 21.86 15.75 -1.31
N PHE A 211 20.97 14.74 -1.33
CA PHE A 211 21.15 13.54 -2.16
C PHE A 211 21.25 13.85 -3.66
N GLU A 212 20.57 14.89 -4.14
CA GLU A 212 20.71 15.36 -5.52
C GLU A 212 22.06 16.03 -5.79
N HIS A 213 22.55 16.86 -4.87
CA HIS A 213 23.88 17.49 -4.98
C HIS A 213 25.02 16.47 -4.90
N GLU A 214 24.80 15.35 -4.22
CA GLU A 214 25.77 14.25 -4.07
C GLU A 214 25.66 13.21 -5.18
N ASP A 215 24.90 13.48 -6.25
CA ASP A 215 24.68 12.58 -7.39
C ASP A 215 24.15 11.18 -6.98
N ILE A 216 23.48 11.07 -5.83
CA ILE A 216 22.83 9.84 -5.38
C ILE A 216 21.51 9.67 -6.14
N ILE A 217 20.78 10.76 -6.30
CA ILE A 217 19.50 10.82 -7.02
C ILE A 217 19.45 12.04 -7.94
N LYS A 218 18.47 12.07 -8.84
CA LYS A 218 18.06 13.25 -9.60
C LYS A 218 16.57 13.46 -9.44
N ILE A 219 16.15 14.67 -9.09
CA ILE A 219 14.74 15.02 -8.92
C ILE A 219 14.19 15.51 -10.26
N VAL A 220 13.13 14.86 -10.75
CA VAL A 220 12.47 15.23 -12.01
C VAL A 220 11.05 15.71 -11.71
N GLY A 221 10.91 17.04 -11.65
CA GLY A 221 9.65 17.68 -11.23
C GLY A 221 9.28 17.32 -9.80
N ASN A 222 7.98 17.12 -9.53
CA ASN A 222 7.47 16.96 -8.15
C ASN A 222 7.17 15.51 -7.76
N LYS A 223 7.19 14.57 -8.71
CA LYS A 223 6.72 13.19 -8.52
C LYS A 223 7.68 12.12 -9.03
N LYS A 224 8.81 12.49 -9.63
CA LYS A 224 9.76 11.50 -10.14
C LYS A 224 11.13 11.70 -9.52
N ILE A 225 11.77 10.58 -9.22
CA ILE A 225 13.18 10.51 -8.82
C ILE A 225 13.86 9.50 -9.74
N ILE A 226 15.05 9.82 -10.22
CA ILE A 226 15.95 8.87 -10.88
C ILE A 226 17.07 8.57 -9.89
N VAL A 227 17.27 7.29 -9.57
CA VAL A 227 18.37 6.83 -8.71
C VAL A 227 19.60 6.64 -9.58
N LEU A 228 20.65 7.40 -9.28
CA LEU A 228 21.91 7.41 -10.03
C LEU A 228 22.94 6.45 -9.40
N ASN A 229 22.99 6.39 -8.06
CA ASN A 229 23.87 5.49 -7.32
C ASN A 229 23.05 4.47 -6.52
N ARG A 230 23.03 3.21 -6.97
CA ARG A 230 22.33 2.11 -6.28
C ARG A 230 23.07 1.62 -5.05
N GLU A 231 24.40 1.67 -5.07
CA GLU A 231 25.24 1.15 -3.99
C GLU A 231 25.02 1.91 -2.68
N PHE A 232 24.74 3.22 -2.77
CA PHE A 232 24.35 4.03 -1.62
C PHE A 232 23.16 3.45 -0.84
N PHE A 233 22.22 2.77 -1.52
CA PHE A 233 21.01 2.23 -0.91
C PHE A 233 21.18 0.81 -0.36
N TYR A 234 22.27 0.11 -0.67
CA TYR A 234 22.50 -1.27 -0.23
C TYR A 234 22.69 -1.39 1.29
N ASP A 235 23.25 -0.36 1.92
CA ASP A 235 23.43 -0.29 3.37
C ASP A 235 22.11 -0.13 4.15
N TYR A 236 21.00 0.09 3.45
CA TYR A 236 19.68 0.38 4.02
C TYR A 236 18.62 -0.67 3.64
N ILE A 237 19.05 -1.85 3.20
CA ILE A 237 18.20 -3.02 2.92
C ILE A 237 17.94 -3.81 4.21
#